data_AF-A0A925CZ16-F1
#
_entry.id   AF-A0A925CZ16-F1
#
_cell.length_a   1.000
_cell.length_b   1.000
_cell.length_c   1.000
_cell.angle_alpha   90.00
_cell.angle_beta   90.00
_cell.angle_gamma   90.00
#
_symmetry.space_group_name_H-M   'P 1'
#
loop_
_entity.id
_entity.type
_entity.pdbx_description
1 polymer ?
#
loop_
_entity_poly.entity_id
_entity_poly.type
_entity_poly.pdbx_seq_one_letter_code
_entity_poly.pdbx_strand_id
1 'polypeptide(L)' 'MKLIECPRDAMQGWKKMIDTKTKIRYINSLLKVGFDTIDFGSFVSPKA' A
#
# COMPACT_ATOMS: atom_id res chain seq x y z
N MET A 1 5.20 -6.14 -21.01
CA MET A 1 4.11 -5.54 -20.22
C MET A 1 4.54 -5.57 -18.75
N LYS A 2 4.42 -4.47 -18.01
CA LYS A 2 4.73 -4.44 -16.56
C LYS A 2 3.46 -4.12 -15.79
N LEU A 3 3.22 -4.84 -14.70
CA LEU A 3 2.09 -4.64 -13.78
C LEU A 3 2.59 -4.03 -12.48
N ILE A 4 2.11 -2.83 -12.19
CA ILE A 4 2.47 -2.06 -10.99
C ILE A 4 1.22 -1.92 -10.15
N GLU A 5 1.31 -2.32 -8.89
CA GLU A 5 0.24 -2.20 -7.91
C GLU A 5 0.55 -1.02 -6.98
N CYS A 6 -0.42 -0.11 -6.80
CA CYS A 6 -0.23 1.15 -6.07
C CYS A 6 -1.18 1.27 -4.86
N PRO A 7 -1.13 0.36 -3.87
CA PRO A 7 -2.05 0.37 -2.75
C PRO A 7 -1.91 1.60 -1.86
N ARG A 8 -0.77 2.30 -1.94
CA ARG A 8 -0.52 3.56 -1.23
C ARG A 8 -1.59 4.61 -1.50
N ASP A 9 -1.96 4.84 -2.77
CA ASP A 9 -2.91 5.88 -3.16
C ASP A 9 -4.29 5.66 -2.53
N ALA A 10 -4.79 4.42 -2.59
CA ALA A 10 -6.07 4.05 -1.99
C ALA A 10 -6.04 4.16 -0.46
N MET A 11 -4.96 3.71 0.19
CA MET A 11 -4.85 3.72 1.64
C MET A 11 -4.74 5.14 2.22
N GLN A 12 -4.12 6.08 1.50
CA GLN A 12 -4.04 7.48 1.92
C GLN A 12 -5.38 8.21 1.82
N GLY A 13 -6.18 7.89 0.80
CA GLY A 13 -7.52 8.47 0.63
C GLY A 13 -8.56 7.95 1.63
N TRP A 14 -8.21 6.97 2.47
CA TRP A 14 -9.17 6.38 3.40
C TRP A 14 -9.42 7.31 4.60
N LYS A 15 -10.69 7.65 4.84
CA LYS A 15 -11.13 8.48 5.98
C LYS A 15 -10.75 7.95 7.38
N LYS A 16 -10.44 6.66 7.50
CA LYS A 16 -10.08 6.01 8.76
C LYS A 16 -8.70 5.39 8.60
N MET A 17 -7.87 5.51 9.62
CA MET A 17 -6.59 4.81 9.63
C MET A 17 -6.82 3.30 9.66
N ILE A 18 -6.22 2.60 8.70
CA ILE A 18 -6.13 1.14 8.69
C ILE A 18 -5.06 0.73 9.71
N ASP A 19 -5.39 -0.22 10.58
CA ASP A 19 -4.44 -0.78 11.54
C ASP A 19 -3.17 -1.29 10.86
N THR A 20 -2.02 -1.04 11.50
CA THR A 20 -0.71 -1.37 10.95
C THR A 20 -0.56 -2.86 10.65
N LYS A 21 -1.08 -3.76 11.51
CA LYS A 21 -0.99 -5.21 11.27
C LYS A 21 -1.80 -5.63 10.05
N THR A 22 -2.94 -4.97 9.83
CA THR A 22 -3.77 -5.18 8.65
C THR A 22 -3.05 -4.74 7.37
N LYS A 23 -2.42 -3.55 7.38
CA LYS A 23 -1.61 -3.07 6.25
C LYS A 23 -0.48 -4.04 5.91
N ILE A 24 0.28 -4.49 6.91
CA ILE A 24 1.38 -5.45 6.75
C ILE A 24 0.89 -6.75 6.13
N ARG A 25 -0.22 -7.31 6.65
CA ARG A 25 -0.78 -8.57 6.13
C ARG A 25 -1.20 -8.43 4.67
N TYR A 26 -1.83 -7.32 4.31
CA TYR A 26 -2.25 -7.04 2.95
C TYR A 26 -1.06 -6.90 2.00
N ILE A 27 -0.07 -6.07 2.34
CA ILE A 27 1.14 -5.87 1.52
C ILE A 27 1.88 -7.21 1.31
N ASN A 28 2.05 -8.00 2.37
CA ASN A 28 2.66 -9.33 2.27
C ASN A 28 1.86 -10.31 1.39
N SER A 29 0.54 -10.12 1.27
CA SER A 29 -0.28 -10.91 0.34
C SER A 29 -0.04 -10.49 -1.11
N LEU A 30 0.14 -9.20 -1.39
CA LEU A 30 0.43 -8.68 -2.73
C LEU A 30 1.79 -9.16 -3.26
N LEU A 31 2.79 -9.32 -2.38
CA LEU A 31 4.09 -9.89 -2.74
C LEU A 31 3.99 -11.30 -3.34
N LYS A 32 2.90 -12.04 -3.08
CA LYS A 32 2.70 -13.40 -3.60
C LYS A 32 2.01 -13.43 -4.96
N VAL A 33 1.49 -12.30 -5.44
CA VAL A 33 0.71 -12.23 -6.69
C VAL A 33 1.62 -12.20 -7.93
N GLY A 34 2.84 -11.66 -7.79
CA GLY A 34 3.80 -11.57 -8.89
C GLY A 34 3.75 -10.25 -9.67
N PHE A 35 3.37 -9.14 -9.03
CA PHE A 35 3.54 -7.80 -9.61
C PHE A 35 5.02 -7.47 -9.80
N ASP A 36 5.34 -6.71 -10.86
CA ASP A 36 6.71 -6.25 -11.10
C ASP A 36 7.17 -5.24 -10.04
N THR A 37 6.24 -4.41 -9.56
CA THR A 37 6.49 -3.36 -8.56
C THR A 37 5.26 -3.16 -7.67
N ILE A 38 5.48 -2.88 -6.39
CA ILE A 38 4.42 -2.49 -5.45
C ILE A 38 4.78 -1.14 -4.79
N ASP A 39 3.98 -0.11 -5.02
CA ASP A 39 4.05 1.18 -4.32
C ASP A 39 3.10 1.18 -3.11
N PHE A 40 3.63 0.83 -1.92
CA PHE A 40 2.83 0.58 -0.72
C PHE A 40 2.90 1.66 0.36
N GLY A 41 3.71 2.70 0.20
CA GLY A 41 3.88 3.68 1.26
C GLY A 41 4.60 4.95 0.83
N SER A 42 4.35 6.02 1.57
CA SER A 42 5.00 7.31 1.39
C SER A 42 5.51 7.81 2.74
N PHE A 43 6.70 8.39 2.75
CA PHE A 43 7.24 9.09 3.91
C PHE A 43 6.98 10.59 3.75
N VAL A 44 5.79 11.01 4.18
CA VAL A 44 5.35 12.42 4.17
C VAL A 44 5.13 12.91 5.59
N SER A 45 5.03 14.22 5.77
CA SER A 45 4.58 14.80 7.03
C SER A 45 3.19 14.26 7.40
N PRO A 46 2.91 13.88 8.65
CA PRO A 46 1.58 13.45 9.08
C PRO A 46 0.47 14.49 8.92
N LYS A 47 0.84 15.74 8.63
CA LYS A 47 -0.09 16.87 8.40
C LYS A 47 -0.46 17.07 6.92
N ALA A 48 0.23 16.36 6.01
CA ALA A 48 0.00 16.46 4.57
C ALA A 48 -1.23 15.66 4.14
#